data_AF-A0A852R4X3-F1
#
_entry.id   AF-A0A852R4X3-F1
#
_cell.length_a   1.000
_cell.length_b   1.000
_cell.length_c   1.000
_cell.angle_alpha   90.00
_cell.angle_beta   90.00
_cell.angle_gamma   90.00
#
_symmetry.space_group_name_H-M   'P 1'
#
loop_
_entity.id
_entity.type
_entity.pdbx_description
1 polymer ?
#
loop_
_entity_poly.entity_id
_entity_poly.type
_entity_poly.pdbx_seq_one_letter_code
_entity_poly.pdbx_strand_id
1 'polypeptide(L)'
;MKNKPTRNWHLVLTLGIPLTIVGASAMAISYATLIDVARVNGLPLPELFPVLIDVGTVATMIAAAQFRLRGIDGRWLAYVAFIALSAVSIVANASHAWRAADMTVTTPWAAAILAATPPAALLAITHLVMMLIPDEKERAKLQAVREKQAEAEARHRQSIQQPASVPAAAPVTPAAAVAAVSAPAAPLRLVEQDKPAAADQAEVREKVLAHIAEHGERPTGAIVGDWLGKSYKTGQRFLQKLEESGELNAAPVSAGVSGIMA
;
A
#
# COMPACT_ATOMS: atom_id res chain seq x y z
N MET A 1 -16.80 -7.70 18.97
CA MET A 1 -15.95 -6.50 19.20
C MET A 1 -14.53 -6.89 18.85
N LYS A 2 -13.97 -6.39 17.73
CA LYS A 2 -12.58 -6.68 17.36
C LYS A 2 -11.69 -5.84 18.28
N ASN A 3 -10.91 -6.50 19.14
CA ASN A 3 -9.96 -5.82 20.01
C ASN A 3 -9.02 -5.00 19.13
N LYS A 4 -9.07 -3.66 19.29
CA LYS A 4 -8.03 -2.75 18.81
C LYS A 4 -6.72 -3.31 19.36
N PRO A 5 -5.67 -3.55 18.54
CA PRO A 5 -4.41 -4.07 19.07
C PRO A 5 -3.95 -3.11 20.16
N THR A 6 -4.07 -3.53 21.41
CA THR A 6 -3.56 -2.79 22.55
C THR A 6 -2.07 -2.68 22.30
N ARG A 7 -1.54 -1.46 22.28
CA ARG A 7 -0.10 -1.25 22.17
C ARG A 7 0.48 -1.86 23.45
N ASN A 8 0.90 -3.12 23.35
CA ASN A 8 1.34 -3.91 24.49
C ASN A 8 2.66 -3.34 24.95
N TRP A 9 2.60 -2.34 25.81
CA TRP A 9 3.75 -1.70 26.42
C TRP A 9 4.69 -2.73 27.07
N HIS A 10 4.15 -3.84 27.54
CA HIS A 10 4.94 -4.98 27.98
C HIS A 10 5.85 -5.55 26.90
N LEU A 11 5.39 -5.74 25.65
CA LEU A 11 6.24 -6.19 24.54
C LEU A 11 7.34 -5.16 24.19
N VAL A 12 7.01 -3.87 24.27
CA VAL A 12 7.98 -2.79 24.06
C VAL A 12 9.02 -2.78 25.16
N LEU A 13 8.63 -3.00 26.41
CA LEU A 13 9.55 -3.02 27.55
C LEU A 13 10.40 -4.29 27.56
N THR A 14 9.82 -5.47 27.29
CA THR A 14 10.55 -6.74 27.32
C THR A 14 11.55 -6.91 26.18
N LEU A 15 11.30 -6.31 25.01
CA LEU A 15 12.22 -6.38 23.86
C LEU A 15 13.03 -5.08 23.68
N GLY A 16 12.42 -3.92 23.91
CA GLY A 16 13.04 -2.63 23.63
C GLY A 16 14.11 -2.24 24.63
N ILE A 17 13.92 -2.50 25.93
CA ILE A 17 14.94 -2.20 26.95
C ILE A 17 16.24 -2.98 26.70
N PRO A 18 16.24 -4.33 26.61
CA PRO A 18 17.48 -5.08 26.39
C PRO A 18 18.14 -4.72 25.06
N LEU A 19 17.36 -4.47 24.00
CA LEU A 19 17.90 -4.04 22.72
C LEU A 19 18.58 -2.66 22.81
N THR A 20 18.02 -1.75 23.60
CA THR A 20 18.62 -0.43 23.84
C THR A 20 19.92 -0.57 24.63
N ILE A 21 19.98 -1.43 25.64
CA ILE A 21 21.19 -1.66 26.43
C ILE A 21 22.30 -2.26 25.55
N VAL A 22 21.99 -3.30 24.78
CA VAL A 22 22.95 -3.96 23.88
C VAL A 22 23.41 -2.97 22.81
N GLY A 23 22.48 -2.23 22.20
CA GLY A 23 22.77 -1.20 21.20
C GLY A 23 23.67 -0.09 21.75
N ALA A 24 23.34 0.47 22.91
CA ALA A 24 24.13 1.52 23.55
C ALA A 24 25.54 1.03 23.95
N SER A 25 25.65 -0.21 24.44
CA SER A 25 26.94 -0.82 24.80
C SER A 25 27.81 -1.05 23.57
N ALA A 26 27.24 -1.64 22.52
CA ALA A 26 27.90 -1.84 21.23
C ALA A 26 28.41 -0.51 20.65
N MET A 27 27.56 0.51 20.73
CA MET A 27 27.86 1.84 20.23
C MET A 27 28.98 2.49 21.04
N ALA A 28 28.94 2.43 22.37
CA ALA A 28 29.99 2.98 23.23
C ALA A 28 31.37 2.36 22.95
N ILE A 29 31.44 1.04 22.75
CA ILE A 29 32.69 0.34 22.38
C ILE A 29 33.19 0.82 21.01
N SER A 30 32.30 0.89 20.02
CA SER A 30 32.64 1.38 18.68
C SER A 30 33.09 2.84 18.70
N TYR A 31 32.45 3.67 19.52
CA TYR A 31 32.76 5.09 19.66
C TYR A 31 34.19 5.30 20.19
N ALA A 32 34.55 4.62 21.28
CA ALA A 32 35.91 4.64 21.81
C ALA A 32 36.94 4.16 20.76
N THR A 33 36.63 3.09 20.05
CA THR A 33 37.49 2.55 19.01
C THR A 33 37.71 3.53 17.85
N LEU A 34 36.65 4.23 17.42
CA LEU A 34 36.71 5.24 16.38
C LEU A 34 37.56 6.45 16.80
N ILE A 35 37.49 6.87 18.06
CA ILE A 35 38.37 7.91 18.62
C ILE A 35 39.82 7.49 18.51
N ASP A 36 40.15 6.26 18.94
CA ASP A 36 41.52 5.77 18.94
C ASP A 36 42.06 5.64 17.50
N VAL A 37 41.25 5.11 16.58
CA VAL A 37 41.60 5.08 15.15
C VAL A 37 41.82 6.49 14.62
N ALA A 38 40.94 7.45 14.91
CA ALA A 38 41.10 8.84 14.48
C ALA A 38 42.37 9.48 15.03
N ARG A 39 42.68 9.22 16.30
CA ARG A 39 43.88 9.71 16.99
C ARG A 39 45.15 9.17 16.34
N VAL A 40 45.20 7.86 16.05
CA VAL A 40 46.34 7.22 15.39
C VAL A 40 46.54 7.71 13.96
N ASN A 41 45.47 8.12 13.27
CA ASN A 41 45.53 8.69 11.92
C ASN A 41 45.77 10.21 11.91
N GLY A 42 46.02 10.84 13.06
CA GLY A 42 46.40 12.25 13.15
C GLY A 42 45.26 13.24 12.93
N LEU A 43 44.01 12.85 13.16
CA LEU A 43 42.89 13.78 13.08
C LEU A 43 42.98 14.81 14.23
N PRO A 44 42.77 16.11 13.96
CA PRO A 44 42.95 17.16 14.97
C PRO A 44 41.90 17.15 16.09
N LEU A 45 40.71 16.59 15.83
CA LEU A 45 39.61 16.45 16.78
C LEU A 45 39.04 15.02 16.71
N PRO A 46 39.77 14.03 17.27
CA PRO A 46 39.41 12.61 17.12
C PRO A 46 38.05 12.28 17.75
N GLU A 47 37.65 13.02 18.80
CA GLU A 47 36.35 12.89 19.46
C GLU A 47 35.16 13.19 18.54
N LEU A 48 35.36 14.00 17.48
CA LEU A 48 34.31 14.34 16.52
C LEU A 48 34.16 13.31 15.40
N PHE A 49 35.15 12.44 15.19
CA PHE A 49 35.11 11.44 14.14
C PHE A 49 33.93 10.47 14.27
N PRO A 50 33.71 9.79 15.41
CA PRO A 50 32.53 8.96 15.57
C PRO A 50 31.23 9.75 15.46
N VAL A 51 31.16 10.97 16.02
CA VAL A 51 29.97 11.84 15.89
C VAL A 51 29.61 12.07 14.42
N LEU A 52 30.60 12.34 13.56
CA LEU A 52 30.37 12.54 12.15
C LEU A 52 29.84 11.27 11.46
N ILE A 53 30.39 10.11 11.81
CA ILE A 53 29.92 8.81 11.30
C ILE A 53 28.49 8.56 11.74
N ASP A 54 28.16 8.72 13.02
CA ASP A 54 26.87 8.37 13.57
C ASP A 54 25.77 9.35 13.18
N VAL A 55 26.02 10.66 13.31
CA VAL A 55 25.07 11.69 12.89
C VAL A 55 24.87 11.63 11.37
N GLY A 56 25.94 11.39 10.60
CA GLY A 56 25.84 11.17 9.16
C GLY A 56 25.01 9.94 8.81
N THR A 57 25.21 8.82 9.52
CA THR A 57 24.47 7.57 9.32
C THR A 57 22.99 7.75 9.64
N VAL A 58 22.66 8.42 10.74
CA VAL A 58 21.28 8.74 11.10
C VAL A 58 20.65 9.72 10.10
N ALA A 59 21.37 10.78 9.70
CA ALA A 59 20.88 11.77 8.75
C ALA A 59 20.59 11.17 7.37
N THR A 60 21.48 10.31 6.86
CA THR A 60 21.27 9.59 5.59
C THR A 60 20.09 8.64 5.67
N MET A 61 19.88 7.97 6.80
CA MET A 61 18.70 7.11 7.00
C MET A 61 17.39 7.90 7.10
N ILE A 62 17.39 9.04 7.79
CA ILE A 62 16.24 9.94 7.81
C ILE A 62 15.94 10.43 6.40
N ALA A 63 16.97 10.84 5.63
CA ALA A 63 16.80 11.26 4.24
C ALA A 63 16.22 10.14 3.37
N ALA A 64 16.78 8.93 3.46
CA ALA A 64 16.28 7.76 2.75
C ALA A 64 14.82 7.46 3.11
N ALA A 65 14.44 7.57 4.39
CA ALA A 65 13.07 7.39 4.84
C ALA A 65 12.15 8.46 4.26
N GLN A 66 12.54 9.73 4.29
CA GLN A 66 11.77 10.83 3.70
C GLN A 66 11.61 10.65 2.18
N PHE A 67 12.66 10.20 1.47
CA PHE A 67 12.56 9.90 0.05
C PHE A 67 11.60 8.75 -0.25
N ARG A 68 11.60 7.68 0.55
CA ARG A 68 10.61 6.59 0.44
C ARG A 68 9.19 7.10 0.66
N LEU A 69 8.99 7.94 1.66
CA LEU A 69 7.68 8.48 2.04
C LEU A 69 7.11 9.45 1.02
N ARG A 70 7.97 10.21 0.32
CA ARG A 70 7.58 11.26 -0.63
C ARG A 70 7.67 10.81 -2.10
N GLY A 71 8.10 9.58 -2.38
CA GLY A 71 8.25 9.10 -3.75
C GLY A 71 9.32 9.82 -4.57
N ILE A 72 10.30 10.46 -3.91
CA ILE A 72 11.33 11.27 -4.60
C ILE A 72 12.39 10.38 -5.23
N ASP A 73 12.72 10.65 -6.49
CA ASP A 73 13.84 10.03 -7.21
C ASP A 73 15.17 10.58 -6.66
N GLY A 74 16.09 9.68 -6.28
CA GLY A 74 17.35 10.05 -5.60
C GLY A 74 17.64 9.31 -4.30
N ARG A 75 16.74 8.41 -3.86
CA ARG A 75 16.93 7.60 -2.64
C ARG A 75 18.25 6.82 -2.59
N TRP A 76 18.81 6.49 -3.75
CA TRP A 76 20.04 5.72 -3.86
C TRP A 76 21.24 6.43 -3.23
N LEU A 77 21.32 7.77 -3.34
CA LEU A 77 22.41 8.56 -2.74
C LEU A 77 22.43 8.40 -1.23
N ALA A 78 21.26 8.44 -0.60
CA ALA A 78 21.13 8.27 0.83
C ALA A 78 21.53 6.85 1.28
N TYR A 79 21.16 5.82 0.50
CA TYR A 79 21.61 4.45 0.78
C TYR A 79 23.11 4.25 0.56
N VAL A 80 23.69 4.82 -0.49
CA VAL A 80 25.13 4.74 -0.76
C VAL A 80 25.92 5.42 0.36
N ALA A 81 25.52 6.63 0.76
CA ALA A 81 26.15 7.33 1.86
C ALA A 81 26.02 6.57 3.19
N PHE A 82 24.84 6.00 3.48
CA PHE A 82 24.61 5.15 4.64
C PHE A 82 25.53 3.91 4.66
N ILE A 83 25.63 3.21 3.54
CA ILE A 83 26.51 2.03 3.40
C ILE A 83 27.98 2.44 3.55
N ALA A 84 28.39 3.55 2.94
CA ALA A 84 29.76 4.04 3.03
C ALA A 84 30.15 4.38 4.47
N LEU A 85 29.32 5.13 5.20
CA LEU A 85 29.57 5.47 6.61
C LEU A 85 29.59 4.22 7.50
N SER A 86 28.66 3.29 7.28
CA SER A 86 28.62 2.02 8.01
C SER A 86 29.87 1.17 7.74
N ALA A 87 30.33 1.13 6.49
CA ALA A 87 31.56 0.43 6.11
C ALA A 87 32.80 1.04 6.77
N VAL A 88 32.89 2.37 6.84
CA VAL A 88 33.96 3.06 7.58
C VAL A 88 33.96 2.63 9.05
N SER A 89 32.80 2.58 9.71
CA SER A 89 32.70 2.12 11.09
C SER A 89 33.16 0.67 11.28
N ILE A 90 32.71 -0.24 10.41
CA ILE A 90 33.09 -1.66 10.46
C ILE A 90 34.59 -1.84 10.25
N VAL A 91 35.15 -1.20 9.22
CA VAL A 91 36.58 -1.29 8.88
C VAL A 91 37.44 -0.66 9.97
N ALA A 92 37.04 0.47 10.55
CA ALA A 92 37.78 1.10 11.64
C ALA A 92 37.89 0.16 12.85
N ASN A 93 36.76 -0.41 13.30
CA ASN A 93 36.73 -1.36 14.42
C ASN A 93 37.55 -2.63 14.13
N ALA A 94 37.35 -3.22 12.95
CA ALA A 94 38.11 -4.39 12.50
C ALA A 94 39.62 -4.11 12.49
N SER A 95 40.03 -2.97 11.93
CA SER A 95 41.45 -2.60 11.81
C SER A 95 42.10 -2.29 13.17
N HIS A 96 41.33 -1.73 14.11
CA HIS A 96 41.82 -1.46 15.46
C HIS A 96 42.11 -2.77 16.19
N ALA A 97 41.15 -3.69 16.20
CA ALA A 97 41.30 -4.99 16.83
C ALA A 97 42.37 -5.85 16.14
N TRP A 98 42.47 -5.78 14.81
CA TRP A 98 43.52 -6.47 14.06
C TRP A 98 44.92 -6.11 14.55
N ARG A 99 45.17 -4.82 14.79
CA ARG A 99 46.48 -4.33 15.24
C ARG A 99 46.71 -4.56 16.74
N ALA A 100 45.64 -4.59 17.53
CA ALA A 100 45.70 -4.75 18.99
C ALA A 100 45.66 -6.22 19.45
N ALA A 101 45.39 -7.18 18.55
CA ALA A 101 45.21 -8.57 18.90
C ALA A 101 46.49 -9.21 19.46
N ASP A 102 46.36 -9.91 20.58
CA ASP A 102 47.40 -10.80 21.08
C ASP A 102 47.40 -12.11 20.30
N MET A 103 48.48 -12.31 19.54
CA MET A 103 48.68 -13.44 18.64
C MET A 103 48.89 -14.77 19.35
N THR A 104 49.12 -14.75 20.66
CA THR A 104 49.25 -15.96 21.47
C THR A 104 47.89 -16.57 21.85
N VAL A 105 46.82 -15.77 21.81
CA VAL A 105 45.47 -16.16 22.27
C VAL A 105 44.49 -16.26 21.09
N THR A 106 44.67 -15.46 20.04
CA THR A 106 43.73 -15.41 18.90
C THR A 106 44.43 -15.11 17.58
N THR A 107 43.69 -15.19 16.49
CA THR A 107 44.16 -14.75 15.17
C THR A 107 43.70 -13.31 14.88
N PRO A 108 44.43 -12.53 14.06
CA PRO A 108 44.03 -11.16 13.70
C PRO A 108 42.66 -11.13 13.02
N TRP A 109 42.37 -12.13 12.18
CA TRP A 109 41.08 -12.29 11.52
C TRP A 109 39.94 -12.49 12.52
N ALA A 110 40.14 -13.36 13.51
CA ALA A 110 39.14 -13.58 14.55
C ALA A 110 38.86 -12.31 15.37
N ALA A 111 39.91 -11.58 15.76
CA ALA A 111 39.78 -10.30 16.46
C ALA A 111 39.04 -9.25 15.62
N ALA A 112 39.39 -9.12 14.34
CA ALA A 112 38.75 -8.19 13.41
C ALA A 112 37.27 -8.51 13.19
N ILE A 113 36.90 -9.79 13.03
CA ILE A 113 35.50 -10.22 12.85
C ILE A 113 34.69 -9.91 14.12
N LEU A 114 35.25 -10.23 15.30
CA LEU A 114 34.59 -9.94 16.58
C LEU A 114 34.36 -8.43 16.78
N ALA A 115 35.36 -7.60 16.47
CA ALA A 115 35.24 -6.14 16.60
C ALA A 115 34.33 -5.51 15.52
N ALA A 116 34.21 -6.11 14.34
CA ALA A 116 33.27 -5.70 13.30
C ALA A 116 31.81 -6.02 13.66
N THR A 117 31.58 -6.99 14.55
CA THR A 117 30.24 -7.51 14.85
C THR A 117 29.29 -6.45 15.44
N PRO A 118 29.68 -5.63 16.43
CA PRO A 118 28.83 -4.58 16.97
C PRO A 118 28.31 -3.57 15.92
N PRO A 119 29.15 -2.91 15.10
CA PRO A 119 28.65 -1.99 14.08
C PRO A 119 27.88 -2.70 12.95
N ALA A 120 28.26 -3.94 12.59
CA ALA A 120 27.52 -4.73 11.59
C ALA A 120 26.10 -5.10 12.07
N ALA A 121 25.93 -5.42 13.34
CA ALA A 121 24.63 -5.69 13.93
C ALA A 121 23.73 -4.44 13.90
N LEU A 122 24.27 -3.27 14.24
CA LEU A 122 23.54 -1.99 14.13
C LEU A 122 23.11 -1.70 12.68
N LEU A 123 24.02 -1.88 11.72
CA LEU A 123 23.71 -1.78 10.28
C LEU A 123 22.55 -2.69 9.87
N ALA A 124 22.58 -3.96 10.28
CA ALA A 124 21.52 -4.92 9.98
C ALA A 124 20.17 -4.51 10.59
N ILE A 125 20.16 -4.08 11.85
CA ILE A 125 18.95 -3.58 12.52
C ILE A 125 18.40 -2.36 11.78
N THR A 126 19.26 -1.41 11.42
CA THR A 126 18.86 -0.22 10.67
C THR A 126 18.26 -0.58 9.31
N HIS A 127 18.82 -1.57 8.61
CA HIS A 127 18.25 -2.07 7.37
C HIS A 127 16.85 -2.68 7.57
N LEU A 128 16.67 -3.51 8.60
CA LEU A 128 15.38 -4.10 8.94
C LEU A 128 14.33 -3.03 9.28
N VAL A 129 14.68 -2.03 10.10
CA VAL A 129 13.81 -0.89 10.43
C VAL A 129 13.40 -0.14 9.17
N MET A 130 14.31 0.01 8.21
CA MET A 130 14.03 0.69 6.96
C MET A 130 13.09 -0.10 6.04
N MET A 131 13.12 -1.43 6.09
CA MET A 131 12.15 -2.27 5.38
C MET A 131 10.73 -2.11 5.94
N LEU A 132 10.58 -1.75 7.22
CA LEU A 132 9.27 -1.45 7.83
C LEU A 132 8.66 -0.13 7.34
N ILE A 133 9.43 0.75 6.67
CA ILE A 133 8.93 2.03 6.16
C ILE A 133 8.24 1.80 4.81
N PRO A 134 6.90 1.90 4.74
CA PRO A 134 6.17 1.64 3.51
C PRO A 134 6.48 2.73 2.48
N ASP A 135 6.57 2.32 1.21
CA ASP A 135 6.67 3.27 0.11
C ASP A 135 5.33 3.96 -0.18
N GLU A 136 5.32 4.94 -1.07
CA GLU A 136 4.10 5.70 -1.42
C GLU A 136 2.97 4.79 -1.93
N LYS A 137 3.30 3.79 -2.77
CA LYS A 137 2.32 2.88 -3.37
C LYS A 137 1.73 1.95 -2.32
N GLU A 138 2.58 1.43 -1.44
CA GLU A 138 2.20 0.59 -0.32
C GLU A 138 1.36 1.37 0.69
N ARG A 139 1.70 2.64 0.96
CA ARG A 139 0.87 3.55 1.77
C ARG A 139 -0.51 3.77 1.16
N ALA A 140 -0.59 4.08 -0.13
CA ALA A 140 -1.85 4.25 -0.83
C ALA A 140 -2.71 2.96 -0.76
N LYS A 141 -2.08 1.80 -0.92
CA LYS A 141 -2.75 0.49 -0.76
C LYS A 141 -3.24 0.27 0.67
N LEU A 142 -2.42 0.57 1.68
CA LEU A 142 -2.77 0.44 3.09
C LEU A 142 -3.91 1.40 3.49
N GLN A 143 -3.94 2.61 2.94
CA GLN A 143 -5.02 3.59 3.11
C GLN A 143 -6.32 3.09 2.47
N ALA A 144 -6.27 2.64 1.22
CA ALA A 144 -7.45 2.09 0.54
C ALA A 144 -8.04 0.85 1.25
N VAL A 145 -7.19 -0.01 1.84
CA VAL A 145 -7.65 -1.14 2.66
C VAL A 145 -8.32 -0.65 3.95
N ARG A 146 -7.76 0.37 4.62
CA ARG A 146 -8.37 0.95 5.83
C ARG A 146 -9.71 1.64 5.54
N GLU A 147 -9.82 2.36 4.43
CA GLU A 147 -11.07 2.99 4.00
C GLU A 147 -12.15 1.94 3.73
N LYS A 148 -11.83 0.89 2.96
CA LYS A 148 -12.76 -0.23 2.73
C LYS A 148 -13.20 -0.93 4.02
N GLN A 149 -12.28 -1.09 4.98
CA GLN A 149 -12.61 -1.66 6.29
C GLN A 149 -13.55 -0.74 7.09
N ALA A 150 -13.30 0.56 7.09
CA ALA A 150 -14.15 1.54 7.75
C ALA A 150 -15.56 1.60 7.11
N GLU A 151 -15.65 1.54 5.79
CA GLU A 151 -16.92 1.44 5.06
C GLU A 151 -17.69 0.15 5.41
N ALA A 152 -17.01 -0.99 5.47
CA ALA A 152 -17.62 -2.26 5.86
C ALA A 152 -18.11 -2.24 7.32
N GLU A 153 -17.34 -1.65 8.24
CA GLU A 153 -17.73 -1.47 9.64
C GLU A 153 -18.92 -0.51 9.78
N ALA A 154 -18.98 0.55 8.99
CA ALA A 154 -20.11 1.48 8.95
C ALA A 154 -21.39 0.81 8.43
N ARG A 155 -21.31 0.04 7.33
CA ARG A 155 -22.43 -0.75 6.80
C ARG A 155 -22.94 -1.76 7.82
N HIS A 156 -22.04 -2.46 8.50
CA HIS A 156 -22.41 -3.42 9.54
C HIS A 156 -23.09 -2.75 10.75
N ARG A 157 -22.65 -1.56 11.16
CA ARG A 157 -23.35 -0.79 12.20
C ARG A 157 -24.74 -0.33 11.76
N GLN A 158 -24.89 0.14 10.53
CA GLN A 158 -26.19 0.55 9.99
C GLN A 158 -27.17 -0.63 9.91
N SER A 159 -26.71 -1.83 9.54
CA SER A 159 -27.59 -3.01 9.49
C SER A 159 -28.06 -3.48 10.87
N ILE A 160 -27.29 -3.22 11.94
CA ILE A 160 -27.66 -3.57 13.33
C ILE A 160 -28.59 -2.52 13.93
N GLN A 161 -28.52 -1.26 13.49
CA GLN A 161 -29.33 -0.15 14.01
C GLN A 161 -30.65 0.08 13.28
N GLN A 162 -30.92 -0.63 12.18
CA GLN A 162 -32.23 -0.56 11.52
C GLN A 162 -33.25 -1.39 12.32
N PRO A 163 -34.26 -0.76 12.96
CA PRO A 163 -35.30 -1.53 13.65
C PRO A 163 -36.06 -2.34 12.59
N ALA A 164 -36.30 -3.61 12.86
CA ALA A 164 -37.22 -4.41 12.06
C ALA A 164 -38.57 -3.68 12.04
N SER A 165 -38.92 -3.09 10.91
CA SER A 165 -40.28 -2.63 10.65
C SER A 165 -41.15 -3.88 10.60
N VAL A 166 -41.74 -4.23 11.75
CA VAL A 166 -42.79 -5.24 11.85
C VAL A 166 -43.91 -4.80 10.90
N PRO A 167 -44.33 -5.63 9.94
CA PRO A 167 -45.51 -5.32 9.13
C PRO A 167 -46.69 -5.24 10.09
N ALA A 168 -47.24 -4.04 10.29
CA ALA A 168 -48.44 -3.84 11.09
C ALA A 168 -49.57 -4.68 10.47
N ALA A 169 -50.04 -5.65 11.24
CA ALA A 169 -51.20 -6.45 10.93
C ALA A 169 -52.41 -5.54 10.62
N ALA A 170 -53.10 -5.86 9.53
CA ALA A 170 -54.33 -5.19 9.13
C ALA A 170 -55.39 -5.28 10.24
N PRO A 171 -56.03 -4.16 10.63
CA PRO A 171 -57.28 -4.22 11.37
C PRO A 171 -58.46 -4.19 10.40
N VAL A 172 -59.38 -5.11 10.65
CA VAL A 172 -60.71 -5.20 10.06
C VAL A 172 -61.56 -3.98 10.43
N THR A 173 -62.35 -3.50 9.48
CA THR A 173 -63.35 -2.43 9.65
C THR A 173 -64.55 -2.92 10.49
N PRO A 174 -65.28 -2.02 11.18
CA PRO A 174 -66.53 -1.55 10.57
C PRO A 174 -66.93 -0.08 10.86
N ALA A 175 -67.51 0.51 9.80
CA ALA A 175 -68.68 1.40 9.71
C ALA A 175 -68.80 2.74 10.50
N ALA A 176 -69.18 3.76 9.71
CA ALA A 176 -69.98 4.96 9.98
C ALA A 176 -69.29 6.25 10.47
N ALA A 177 -69.14 7.24 9.58
CA ALA A 177 -69.97 8.47 9.55
C ALA A 177 -69.38 9.57 8.62
N VAL A 178 -70.17 9.89 7.59
CA VAL A 178 -70.43 11.19 6.90
C VAL A 178 -69.41 12.34 7.00
N ALA A 179 -68.88 12.80 5.85
CA ALA A 179 -69.20 14.10 5.23
C ALA A 179 -68.13 14.57 4.21
N ALA A 180 -68.63 15.15 3.12
CA ALA A 180 -67.98 15.60 1.89
C ALA A 180 -66.88 16.67 2.05
N VAL A 181 -65.92 16.73 1.10
CA VAL A 181 -65.75 17.79 0.07
C VAL A 181 -64.92 17.24 -1.10
N SER A 182 -65.34 17.58 -2.33
CA SER A 182 -64.75 17.17 -3.61
C SER A 182 -63.71 18.16 -4.18
N ALA A 183 -62.82 17.61 -5.04
CA ALA A 183 -62.10 18.20 -6.20
C ALA A 183 -60.60 18.60 -6.02
N PRO A 184 -59.80 18.64 -7.11
CA PRO A 184 -59.40 17.51 -7.96
C PRO A 184 -57.86 17.40 -8.12
N ALA A 185 -57.44 16.27 -8.70
CA ALA A 185 -56.05 15.86 -8.91
C ALA A 185 -55.25 16.78 -9.86
N ALA A 186 -53.99 17.05 -9.49
CA ALA A 186 -52.92 17.43 -10.40
C ALA A 186 -51.77 16.41 -10.23
N PRO A 187 -51.26 15.77 -11.30
CA PRO A 187 -50.20 14.80 -11.16
C PRO A 187 -48.88 15.50 -10.81
N LEU A 188 -48.15 14.87 -9.88
CA LEU A 188 -46.78 15.22 -9.56
C LEU A 188 -45.93 15.15 -10.83
N ARG A 189 -45.35 16.29 -11.21
CA ARG A 189 -44.30 16.40 -12.21
C ARG A 189 -43.08 15.62 -11.70
N LEU A 190 -42.92 14.38 -12.18
CA LEU A 190 -41.64 13.70 -12.13
C LEU A 190 -40.64 14.60 -12.88
N VAL A 191 -39.62 15.07 -12.17
CA VAL A 191 -38.43 15.60 -12.83
C VAL A 191 -37.84 14.42 -13.59
N GLU A 192 -38.10 14.38 -14.89
CA GLU A 192 -37.44 13.52 -15.84
C GLU A 192 -35.95 13.81 -15.73
N GLN A 193 -35.26 12.93 -14.99
CA GLN A 193 -33.84 13.00 -14.81
C GLN A 193 -33.23 12.56 -16.15
N ASP A 194 -32.91 13.56 -16.95
CA ASP A 194 -32.25 13.45 -18.24
C ASP A 194 -31.12 12.42 -18.17
N LYS A 195 -31.16 11.44 -19.08
CA LYS A 195 -30.41 10.19 -19.07
C LYS A 195 -29.34 10.21 -20.17
N PRO A 196 -28.20 10.90 -20.01
CA PRO A 196 -27.14 10.87 -21.02
C PRO A 196 -26.30 9.58 -20.95
N ALA A 197 -26.07 9.02 -19.74
CA ALA A 197 -25.06 7.96 -19.57
C ALA A 197 -25.46 6.55 -20.08
N ALA A 198 -26.75 6.31 -20.34
CA ALA A 198 -27.22 5.00 -20.81
C ALA A 198 -27.32 4.91 -22.33
N ALA A 199 -27.53 6.04 -23.01
CA ALA A 199 -27.52 6.11 -24.46
C ALA A 199 -26.10 5.87 -25.00
N ASP A 200 -25.09 6.52 -24.40
CA ASP A 200 -23.68 6.37 -24.77
C ASP A 200 -23.18 4.93 -24.62
N GLN A 201 -23.64 4.19 -23.60
CA GLN A 201 -23.26 2.79 -23.38
C GLN A 201 -23.92 1.83 -24.38
N ALA A 202 -25.14 2.14 -24.84
CA ALA A 202 -25.83 1.34 -25.85
C ALA A 202 -25.15 1.50 -27.23
N GLU A 203 -24.75 2.71 -27.58
CA GLU A 203 -24.02 2.98 -28.84
C GLU A 203 -22.64 2.28 -28.83
N VAL A 204 -21.91 2.33 -27.71
CA VAL A 204 -20.61 1.64 -27.62
C VAL A 204 -20.77 0.12 -27.61
N ARG A 205 -21.85 -0.42 -27.04
CA ARG A 205 -22.18 -1.85 -27.15
C ARG A 205 -22.36 -2.27 -28.60
N GLU A 206 -23.09 -1.49 -29.40
CA GLU A 206 -23.26 -1.76 -30.83
C GLU A 206 -21.93 -1.74 -31.58
N LYS A 207 -21.05 -0.77 -31.29
CA LYS A 207 -19.69 -0.70 -31.86
C LYS A 207 -18.83 -1.91 -31.47
N VAL A 208 -18.95 -2.40 -30.24
CA VAL A 208 -18.24 -3.62 -29.80
C VAL A 208 -18.71 -4.84 -30.58
N LEU A 209 -20.03 -5.02 -30.76
CA LEU A 209 -20.58 -6.15 -31.51
C LEU A 209 -20.25 -6.07 -33.01
N ALA A 210 -20.32 -4.87 -33.60
CA ALA A 210 -19.92 -4.64 -34.99
C ALA A 210 -18.43 -4.93 -35.23
N HIS A 211 -17.56 -4.54 -34.29
CA HIS A 211 -16.13 -4.84 -34.39
C HIS A 211 -15.84 -6.34 -34.36
N ILE A 212 -16.54 -7.09 -33.51
CA ILE A 212 -16.43 -8.56 -33.45
C ILE A 212 -16.93 -9.20 -34.75
N ALA A 213 -18.03 -8.69 -35.31
CA ALA A 213 -18.59 -9.19 -36.57
C ALA A 213 -17.68 -8.91 -37.78
N GLU A 214 -16.99 -7.77 -37.78
CA GLU A 214 -16.14 -7.33 -38.91
C GLU A 214 -14.72 -7.91 -38.84
N HIS A 215 -14.11 -7.97 -37.65
CA HIS A 215 -12.71 -8.36 -37.48
C HIS A 215 -12.55 -9.79 -36.95
N GLY A 216 -13.62 -10.45 -36.50
CA GLY A 216 -13.58 -11.79 -35.91
C GLY A 216 -12.84 -11.87 -34.57
N GLU A 217 -12.35 -10.74 -34.06
CA GLU A 217 -11.55 -10.62 -32.85
C GLU A 217 -12.22 -9.72 -31.81
N ARG A 218 -11.97 -10.01 -30.54
CA ARG A 218 -12.52 -9.25 -29.41
C ARG A 218 -11.75 -7.92 -29.27
N PRO A 219 -12.44 -6.76 -29.24
CA PRO A 219 -11.74 -5.48 -29.06
C PRO A 219 -11.08 -5.43 -27.67
N THR A 220 -9.89 -4.83 -27.60
CA THR A 220 -9.19 -4.67 -26.32
C THR A 220 -9.84 -3.58 -25.47
N GLY A 221 -9.66 -3.64 -24.15
CA GLY A 221 -10.21 -2.63 -23.24
C GLY A 221 -9.68 -1.20 -23.45
N ALA A 222 -8.61 -1.02 -24.24
CA ALA A 222 -8.12 0.30 -24.65
C ALA A 222 -9.06 0.93 -25.68
N ILE A 223 -9.38 0.18 -26.73
CA ILE A 223 -10.30 0.60 -27.80
C ILE A 223 -11.69 0.91 -27.25
N VAL A 224 -12.19 0.03 -26.37
CA VAL A 224 -13.50 0.23 -25.72
C VAL A 224 -13.47 1.39 -24.72
N GLY A 225 -12.32 1.63 -24.07
CA GLY A 225 -12.11 2.81 -23.23
C GLY A 225 -12.23 4.09 -24.04
N ASP A 226 -11.59 4.14 -25.21
CA ASP A 226 -11.60 5.28 -26.12
C ASP A 226 -13.02 5.56 -26.65
N TRP A 227 -13.77 4.53 -27.04
CA TRP A 227 -15.17 4.68 -27.45
C TRP A 227 -16.09 5.19 -26.33
N LEU A 228 -15.79 4.84 -25.07
CA LEU A 228 -16.50 5.34 -23.89
C LEU A 228 -16.02 6.71 -23.43
N GLY A 229 -14.97 7.29 -24.03
CA GLY A 229 -14.29 8.48 -23.52
C GLY A 229 -13.72 8.30 -22.11
N LYS A 230 -13.34 7.07 -21.73
CA LYS A 230 -12.93 6.69 -20.37
C LYS A 230 -11.64 5.88 -20.35
N SER A 231 -11.09 5.68 -19.15
CA SER A 231 -9.85 4.92 -18.98
C SER A 231 -9.95 3.46 -19.48
N TYR A 232 -8.80 2.89 -19.87
CA TYR A 232 -8.62 1.46 -20.19
C TYR A 232 -9.32 0.50 -19.21
N LYS A 233 -9.22 0.78 -17.90
CA LYS A 233 -9.81 -0.07 -16.85
C LYS A 233 -11.33 -0.07 -16.89
N THR A 234 -11.94 1.02 -17.36
CA THR A 234 -13.39 1.12 -17.55
C THR A 234 -13.83 0.35 -18.78
N GLY A 235 -13.07 0.40 -19.87
CA GLY A 235 -13.31 -0.43 -21.07
C GLY A 235 -13.21 -1.93 -20.76
N GLN A 236 -12.20 -2.36 -20.00
CA GLN A 236 -12.07 -3.74 -19.53
C GLN A 236 -13.28 -4.21 -18.70
N ARG A 237 -13.77 -3.37 -17.77
CA ARG A 237 -14.97 -3.68 -16.97
C ARG A 237 -16.24 -3.75 -17.80
N PHE A 238 -16.32 -2.97 -18.88
CA PHE A 238 -17.46 -3.00 -19.79
C PHE A 238 -17.49 -4.30 -20.61
N LEU A 239 -16.34 -4.70 -21.15
CA LEU A 239 -16.19 -6.00 -21.82
C LEU A 239 -16.52 -7.18 -20.91
N GLN A 240 -16.05 -7.14 -19.66
CA GLN A 240 -16.37 -8.16 -18.66
C GLN A 240 -17.88 -8.25 -18.39
N LYS A 241 -18.59 -7.11 -18.31
CA LYS A 241 -20.05 -7.10 -18.16
C LYS A 241 -20.78 -7.68 -19.37
N LEU A 242 -20.31 -7.39 -20.57
CA LEU A 242 -20.86 -7.98 -21.81
C LEU A 242 -20.63 -9.50 -21.85
N GLU A 243 -19.48 -9.97 -21.35
CA GLU A 243 -19.17 -11.40 -21.22
C GLU A 243 -20.08 -12.09 -20.19
N GLU A 244 -20.26 -11.47 -19.01
CA GLU A 244 -21.15 -11.96 -17.95
C GLU A 244 -22.61 -12.00 -18.41
N SER A 245 -23.02 -11.09 -19.29
CA SER A 245 -24.36 -11.10 -19.91
C SER A 245 -24.53 -12.10 -21.06
N GLY A 246 -23.46 -12.80 -21.46
CA GLY A 246 -23.46 -13.78 -22.56
C GLY A 246 -23.53 -13.17 -23.96
N GLU A 247 -23.57 -11.83 -24.08
CA GLU A 247 -23.77 -11.10 -25.32
C GLU A 247 -22.57 -11.20 -26.28
N LEU A 248 -21.37 -11.44 -25.75
CA LEU A 248 -20.15 -11.68 -26.54
C LEU A 248 -20.08 -13.08 -27.16
N ASN A 249 -20.90 -14.02 -26.68
CA ASN A 249 -20.93 -15.41 -27.16
C ASN A 249 -22.16 -15.71 -28.05
N ALA A 250 -23.05 -14.73 -28.24
CA ALA A 250 -24.19 -14.85 -29.15
C ALA A 250 -23.70 -14.64 -30.60
N ALA A 251 -23.01 -15.63 -31.15
CA ALA A 251 -22.78 -15.73 -32.59
C ALA A 251 -24.15 -15.89 -33.30
N PRO A 252 -24.30 -15.34 -34.52
CA PRO A 252 -25.58 -15.29 -35.21
C PRO A 252 -26.09 -16.70 -35.52
N VAL A 253 -27.31 -16.99 -35.07
CA VAL A 253 -28.09 -18.13 -35.57
C VAL A 253 -28.17 -17.95 -37.08
N SER A 254 -27.52 -18.85 -37.82
CA SER A 254 -27.62 -18.96 -39.27
C SER A 254 -29.09 -19.03 -39.64
N ALA A 255 -29.61 -17.94 -40.21
CA ALA A 255 -30.90 -17.94 -40.86
C ALA A 255 -30.84 -18.96 -42.00
N GLY A 256 -31.49 -20.10 -41.79
CA GLY A 256 -31.78 -21.03 -42.86
C GLY A 256 -32.68 -20.34 -43.87
N VAL A 257 -32.23 -20.25 -45.11
CA VAL A 257 -33.10 -20.09 -46.27
C VAL A 257 -33.13 -21.43 -46.99
N SER A 258 -34.20 -22.18 -46.74
CA SER A 258 -34.70 -23.22 -47.65
C SER A 258 -35.04 -22.60 -49.00
N GLY A 259 -34.70 -23.29 -50.10
CA GLY A 259 -35.50 -23.15 -51.31
C GLY A 259 -34.83 -23.50 -52.65
N ILE A 260 -35.23 -24.66 -53.18
CA ILE A 260 -35.71 -24.86 -54.56
C ILE A 260 -34.69 -25.24 -55.65
N MET A 261 -34.82 -26.51 -56.05
CA MET A 261 -34.84 -27.07 -57.42
C MET A 261 -33.94 -26.46 -58.50
N ALA A 262 -33.01 -27.26 -59.04
CA ALA A 262 -33.18 -28.07 -60.26
C ALA A 262 -31.93 -28.93 -60.49
#